data_AF-A0A957CAP5-F1
#
_entry.id   AF-A0A957CAP5-F1
#
_cell.length_a   1.000
_cell.length_b   1.000
_cell.length_c   1.000
_cell.angle_alpha   90.00
_cell.angle_beta   90.00
_cell.angle_gamma   90.00
#
_symmetry.space_group_name_H-M   'P 1'
#
loop_
_entity.id
_entity.type
_entity.pdbx_description
1 polymer ?
#
loop_
_entity_poly.entity_id
_entity_poly.type
_entity_poly.pdbx_seq_one_letter_code
_entity_poly.pdbx_strand_id
1 'polypeptide(L)'
;LAVREINQSGGVGGYRVALVALDDGGDERLAGETAVSLTIDPAVIAVIGHGLGETTAVAHPIYAAANLPLLPLGNAPFTPQDPALLPAEFQTAYNNVTPFDETAGPFAAATYDAMQLIFQAMAEAELENGTISRDSVTNALTALQYEGLVGTVYQP
;
A
#
# COMPACT_ATOMS: atom_id res chain seq x y z
N LEU A 1 -1.07 3.51 -10.71
CA LEU A 1 -0.23 4.70 -11.00
C LEU A 1 1.14 4.62 -10.29
N ALA A 2 1.19 4.69 -8.95
CA ALA A 2 2.43 4.73 -8.15
C ALA A 2 3.51 3.71 -8.56
N VAL A 3 3.16 2.42 -8.69
CA VAL A 3 4.11 1.37 -9.13
C VAL A 3 4.76 1.67 -10.48
N ARG A 4 4.02 2.25 -11.41
CA ARG A 4 4.57 2.62 -12.73
C ARG A 4 5.55 3.76 -12.60
N GLU A 5 5.19 4.81 -11.86
CA GLU A 5 6.01 6.00 -11.65
C GLU A 5 7.34 5.64 -10.97
N ILE A 6 7.30 4.88 -9.87
CA ILE A 6 8.54 4.51 -9.16
C ILE A 6 9.44 3.63 -10.02
N ASN A 7 8.86 2.72 -10.80
CA ASN A 7 9.64 1.87 -11.69
C ASN A 7 10.22 2.65 -12.86
N GLN A 8 9.53 3.68 -13.36
CA GLN A 8 10.04 4.57 -14.39
C GLN A 8 11.16 5.48 -13.87
N SER A 9 11.15 5.83 -12.58
CA SER A 9 12.24 6.57 -11.93
C SER A 9 13.42 5.69 -11.50
N GLY A 10 13.39 4.39 -11.79
CA GLY A 10 14.50 3.46 -11.55
C GLY A 10 14.27 2.42 -10.45
N GLY A 11 13.10 2.45 -9.79
CA GLY A 11 12.77 1.57 -8.68
C GLY A 11 13.23 2.12 -7.33
N VAL A 12 13.32 1.26 -6.32
CA VAL A 12 13.78 1.60 -4.96
C VAL A 12 14.94 0.69 -4.58
N GLY A 13 16.09 1.25 -4.19
CA GLY A 13 17.26 0.46 -3.81
C GLY A 13 17.78 -0.50 -4.89
N GLY A 14 17.56 -0.19 -6.18
CA GLY A 14 17.88 -1.07 -7.29
C GLY A 14 16.84 -2.16 -7.58
N TYR A 15 15.75 -2.23 -6.81
CA TYR A 15 14.64 -3.17 -7.01
C TYR A 15 13.50 -2.54 -7.81
N ARG A 16 12.91 -3.32 -8.71
CA ARG A 16 11.61 -3.01 -9.30
C ARG A 16 10.51 -3.44 -8.35
N VAL A 17 9.46 -2.64 -8.26
CA VAL A 17 8.28 -2.96 -7.46
C VAL A 17 7.24 -3.68 -8.31
N ALA A 18 6.59 -4.70 -7.76
CA ALA A 18 5.42 -5.35 -8.34
C ALA A 18 4.25 -5.32 -7.35
N LEU A 19 3.03 -5.37 -7.87
CA LEU A 19 1.82 -5.51 -7.06
C LEU A 19 1.31 -6.94 -7.16
N VAL A 20 1.00 -7.56 -6.03
CA VAL A 20 0.17 -8.76 -5.95
C VAL A 20 -1.22 -8.30 -5.52
N ALA A 21 -2.21 -8.46 -6.37
CA ALA A 21 -3.59 -8.05 -6.10
C ALA A 21 -4.45 -9.29 -5.84
N LEU A 22 -5.04 -9.38 -4.65
CA LEU A 22 -5.97 -10.41 -4.24
C LEU A 22 -7.24 -9.72 -3.71
N ASP A 23 -8.40 -10.22 -4.11
CA ASP A 23 -9.70 -9.71 -3.70
C ASP A 23 -10.28 -10.60 -2.59
N ASP A 24 -10.58 -10.01 -1.44
CA ASP A 24 -11.25 -10.72 -0.33
C ASP A 24 -12.78 -10.71 -0.46
N GLY A 25 -13.33 -9.96 -1.42
CA GLY A 25 -14.77 -9.81 -1.64
C GLY A 25 -15.54 -9.24 -0.44
N GLY A 26 -14.85 -8.66 0.55
CA GLY A 26 -15.44 -8.32 1.85
C GLY A 26 -15.84 -9.51 2.72
N ASP A 27 -15.34 -10.72 2.43
CA ASP A 27 -15.63 -11.94 3.19
C ASP A 27 -14.51 -12.23 4.21
N GLU A 28 -14.86 -12.38 5.48
CA GLU A 28 -13.91 -12.62 6.58
C GLU A 28 -13.04 -13.87 6.35
N ARG A 29 -13.65 -14.96 5.87
CA ARG A 29 -12.92 -16.20 5.60
C ARG A 29 -11.93 -16.02 4.46
N LEU A 30 -12.37 -15.41 3.34
CA LEU A 30 -11.49 -15.16 2.20
C LEU A 30 -10.38 -14.15 2.54
N ALA A 31 -10.64 -13.16 3.40
CA ALA A 31 -9.61 -12.25 3.91
C ALA A 31 -8.51 -12.99 4.68
N GLY A 32 -8.89 -13.96 5.52
CA GLY A 32 -7.93 -14.85 6.20
C GLY A 32 -7.12 -15.69 5.21
N GLU A 33 -7.76 -16.28 4.19
CA GLU A 33 -7.10 -17.09 3.15
C GLU A 33 -6.13 -16.25 2.30
N THR A 34 -6.54 -15.04 1.91
CA THR A 34 -5.71 -14.05 1.21
C THR A 34 -4.52 -13.63 2.06
N ALA A 35 -4.74 -13.37 3.35
CA ALA A 35 -3.66 -13.01 4.27
C ALA A 35 -2.61 -14.13 4.37
N VAL A 36 -3.03 -15.37 4.62
CA VAL A 36 -2.12 -16.53 4.63
C VAL A 36 -1.37 -16.64 3.31
N SER A 37 -2.07 -16.51 2.18
CA SER A 37 -1.47 -16.60 0.84
C SER A 37 -0.34 -15.58 0.64
N LEU A 38 -0.53 -14.34 1.08
CA LEU A 38 0.49 -13.29 0.98
C LEU A 38 1.67 -13.52 1.91
N THR A 39 1.47 -14.16 3.08
CA THR A 39 2.59 -14.45 3.99
C THR A 39 3.56 -15.50 3.45
N ILE A 40 3.10 -16.39 2.55
CA ILE A 40 3.89 -17.48 1.97
C ILE A 40 5.05 -16.97 1.12
N ASP A 41 4.86 -15.85 0.40
CA ASP A 41 5.90 -15.28 -0.44
C ASP A 41 6.77 -14.30 0.36
N PRO A 42 8.05 -14.61 0.63
CA PRO A 42 8.94 -13.71 1.34
C PRO A 42 9.26 -12.42 0.57
N ALA A 43 8.98 -12.36 -0.75
CA ALA A 43 9.13 -11.14 -1.54
C ALA A 43 8.00 -10.12 -1.29
N VAL A 44 6.90 -10.54 -0.66
CA VAL A 44 5.86 -9.61 -0.17
C VAL A 44 6.36 -8.98 1.12
N ILE A 45 6.62 -7.67 1.08
CA ILE A 45 7.22 -6.91 2.19
C ILE A 45 6.26 -5.96 2.91
N ALA A 46 5.09 -5.70 2.34
CA ALA A 46 4.03 -4.89 2.93
C ALA A 46 2.68 -5.24 2.29
N VAL A 47 1.58 -4.97 2.99
CA VAL A 47 0.22 -5.13 2.50
C VAL A 47 -0.54 -3.81 2.64
N ILE A 48 -1.30 -3.45 1.61
CA ILE A 48 -2.27 -2.36 1.65
C ILE A 48 -3.67 -2.98 1.59
N GLY A 49 -4.53 -2.61 2.51
CA GLY A 49 -5.82 -3.26 2.75
C GLY A 49 -5.91 -3.80 4.18
N HIS A 50 -6.95 -4.51 4.57
CA HIS A 50 -8.17 -4.73 3.81
C HIS A 50 -9.04 -3.47 3.82
N GLY A 51 -10.12 -3.47 3.05
CA GLY A 51 -10.99 -2.29 2.89
C GLY A 51 -12.07 -2.16 3.98
N LEU A 52 -12.38 -3.25 4.68
CA LEU A 52 -13.43 -3.31 5.70
C LEU A 52 -12.83 -3.62 7.08
N GLY A 53 -13.53 -3.19 8.14
CA GLY A 53 -13.07 -3.37 9.51
C GLY A 53 -13.01 -4.84 9.92
N GLU A 54 -14.04 -5.60 9.57
CA GLU A 54 -14.16 -7.03 9.83
C GLU A 54 -13.07 -7.85 9.12
N THR A 55 -12.80 -7.59 7.84
CA THR A 55 -11.76 -8.31 7.09
C THR A 55 -10.36 -7.92 7.56
N THR A 56 -10.16 -6.65 7.89
CA THR A 56 -8.92 -6.18 8.53
C THR A 56 -8.68 -6.85 9.87
N ALA A 57 -9.71 -6.99 10.71
CA ALA A 57 -9.60 -7.62 12.03
C ALA A 57 -9.19 -9.09 11.94
N VAL A 58 -9.66 -9.82 10.93
CA VAL A 58 -9.27 -11.22 10.69
C VAL A 58 -7.84 -11.33 10.17
N ALA A 59 -7.45 -10.46 9.23
CA ALA A 59 -6.15 -10.54 8.57
C ALA A 59 -4.98 -10.01 9.42
N HIS A 60 -5.22 -8.97 10.22
CA HIS A 60 -4.18 -8.31 11.00
C HIS A 60 -3.32 -9.27 11.85
N PRO A 61 -3.88 -10.18 12.68
CA PRO A 61 -3.05 -11.10 13.48
C PRO A 61 -2.22 -12.07 12.63
N ILE A 62 -2.66 -12.41 11.41
CA ILE A 62 -1.92 -13.29 10.50
C ILE A 62 -0.67 -12.57 9.98
N TYR A 63 -0.82 -11.32 9.54
CA TYR A 63 0.29 -10.50 9.08
C TYR A 63 1.28 -10.17 10.20
N ALA A 64 0.77 -9.83 11.39
CA ALA A 64 1.60 -9.56 12.57
C ALA A 64 2.46 -10.78 12.95
N ALA A 65 1.91 -11.99 12.92
CA ALA A 65 2.65 -13.23 13.19
C ALA A 65 3.76 -13.52 12.16
N ALA A 66 3.62 -12.99 10.93
CA ALA A 66 4.58 -13.15 9.84
C ALA A 66 5.53 -11.94 9.67
N ASN A 67 5.48 -10.98 10.61
CA ASN A 67 6.15 -9.68 10.55
C ASN A 67 5.91 -8.92 9.23
N LEU A 68 4.72 -9.07 8.64
CA LEU A 68 4.36 -8.40 7.39
C LEU A 68 3.54 -7.14 7.74
N PRO A 69 4.05 -5.92 7.49
CA PRO A 69 3.32 -4.71 7.87
C PRO A 69 2.06 -4.53 7.03
N LEU A 70 1.00 -4.06 7.70
CA LEU A 70 -0.32 -3.80 7.11
C LEU A 70 -0.63 -2.30 7.18
N LEU A 71 -0.97 -1.69 6.04
CA LEU A 71 -1.58 -0.37 5.94
C LEU A 71 -3.10 -0.53 5.66
N PRO A 72 -3.96 -0.52 6.69
CA PRO A 72 -5.39 -0.74 6.53
C PRO A 72 -6.06 0.43 5.79
N LEU A 73 -6.93 0.09 4.83
CA LEU A 73 -7.76 1.08 4.14
C LEU A 73 -9.10 1.26 4.85
N GLY A 74 -9.80 2.34 4.53
CA GLY A 74 -11.18 2.58 5.01
C GLY A 74 -11.27 3.39 6.29
N ASN A 75 -10.17 3.50 7.05
CA ASN A 75 -10.07 4.31 8.27
C ASN A 75 -8.89 5.28 8.16
N ALA A 76 -8.85 6.29 9.04
CA ALA A 76 -7.70 7.18 9.13
C ALA A 76 -6.41 6.38 9.44
N PRO A 77 -5.27 6.73 8.81
CA PRO A 77 -5.11 7.87 7.91
C PRO A 77 -5.45 7.60 6.43
N PHE A 78 -5.82 6.37 6.04
CA PHE A 78 -6.10 5.97 4.65
C PHE A 78 -7.61 5.94 4.33
N THR A 79 -8.27 7.10 4.46
CA THR A 79 -9.72 7.21 4.24
C THR A 79 -10.07 7.36 2.76
N PRO A 80 -11.22 6.83 2.30
CA PRO A 80 -11.72 7.08 0.96
C PRO A 80 -11.98 8.59 0.76
N GLN A 81 -11.72 9.07 -0.46
CA GLN A 81 -11.99 10.44 -0.88
C GLN A 81 -12.99 10.45 -2.03
N ASP A 82 -13.72 11.56 -2.22
CA ASP A 82 -14.45 11.79 -3.46
C ASP A 82 -13.45 12.01 -4.60
N PRO A 83 -13.42 11.15 -5.64
CA PRO A 83 -12.48 11.29 -6.76
C PRO A 83 -12.57 12.64 -7.46
N ALA A 84 -13.74 13.29 -7.45
CA ALA A 84 -13.95 14.60 -8.06
C ALA A 84 -13.21 15.74 -7.32
N LEU A 85 -12.85 15.52 -6.05
CA LEU A 85 -12.12 16.48 -5.23
C LEU A 85 -10.60 16.29 -5.30
N LEU A 86 -10.12 15.25 -5.98
CA LEU A 86 -8.70 14.99 -6.12
C LEU A 86 -8.03 16.03 -7.03
N PRO A 87 -6.72 16.33 -6.83
CA PRO A 87 -6.02 17.26 -7.70
C PRO A 87 -6.08 16.87 -9.18
N ALA A 88 -6.22 17.86 -10.06
CA ALA A 88 -6.42 17.62 -11.50
C ALA A 88 -5.23 16.89 -12.15
N GLU A 89 -4.02 17.19 -11.67
CA GLU A 89 -2.79 16.51 -12.07
C GLU A 89 -2.82 15.02 -11.73
N PHE A 90 -3.35 14.65 -10.55
CA PHE A 90 -3.48 13.26 -10.13
C PHE A 90 -4.52 12.54 -11.00
N GLN A 91 -5.69 13.14 -11.20
CA GLN A 91 -6.74 12.57 -12.06
C GLN A 91 -6.21 12.33 -13.48
N THR A 92 -5.49 13.29 -14.03
CA THR A 92 -4.88 13.18 -15.37
C THR A 92 -3.83 12.06 -15.42
N ALA A 93 -2.93 12.01 -14.44
CA ALA A 93 -1.91 10.97 -14.36
C ALA A 93 -2.53 9.58 -14.21
N TYR A 94 -3.58 9.45 -13.39
CA TYR A 94 -4.31 8.21 -13.18
C TYR A 94 -4.98 7.71 -14.47
N ASN A 95 -5.73 8.58 -15.15
CA ASN A 95 -6.43 8.24 -16.39
C ASN A 95 -5.48 7.88 -17.54
N ASN A 96 -4.27 8.46 -17.56
CA ASN A 96 -3.25 8.13 -18.57
C ASN A 96 -2.67 6.71 -18.40
N VAL A 97 -2.86 6.08 -17.24
CA VAL A 97 -2.26 4.78 -16.93
C VAL A 97 -3.24 3.64 -16.82
N THR A 98 -4.54 3.92 -16.69
CA THR A 98 -5.59 2.91 -16.67
C THR A 98 -5.92 2.44 -18.09
N PRO A 99 -6.00 1.13 -18.34
CA PRO A 99 -6.67 0.65 -19.54
C PRO A 99 -8.18 0.93 -19.37
N PHE A 100 -8.85 1.34 -20.46
CA PHE A 100 -10.28 1.72 -20.48
C PHE A 100 -10.58 3.11 -19.85
N ASP A 101 -11.78 3.66 -20.08
CA ASP A 101 -12.26 4.94 -19.52
C ASP A 101 -12.53 4.85 -18.00
N GLU A 102 -11.72 4.08 -17.28
CA GLU A 102 -11.78 3.90 -15.84
C GLU A 102 -11.23 5.15 -15.15
N THR A 103 -12.07 5.79 -14.35
CA THR A 103 -11.68 6.91 -13.50
C THR A 103 -11.22 6.42 -12.12
N ALA A 104 -10.50 7.27 -11.41
CA ALA A 104 -10.12 7.01 -10.02
C ALA A 104 -11.36 6.67 -9.16
N GLY A 105 -11.31 5.54 -8.46
CA GLY A 105 -12.31 5.20 -7.44
C GLY A 105 -12.01 5.87 -6.09
N PRO A 106 -12.90 5.74 -5.09
CA PRO A 106 -12.76 6.44 -3.80
C PRO A 106 -11.46 6.13 -3.03
N PHE A 107 -10.88 4.95 -3.23
CA PHE A 107 -9.64 4.52 -2.59
C PHE A 107 -8.38 4.84 -3.41
N ALA A 108 -8.50 5.41 -4.61
CA ALA A 108 -7.34 5.62 -5.49
C ALA A 108 -6.27 6.49 -4.83
N ALA A 109 -6.66 7.58 -4.18
CA ALA A 109 -5.74 8.49 -3.48
C ALA A 109 -5.14 7.84 -2.23
N ALA A 110 -5.96 7.21 -1.38
CA ALA A 110 -5.49 6.55 -0.16
C ALA A 110 -4.49 5.42 -0.47
N THR A 111 -4.78 4.59 -1.48
CA THR A 111 -3.86 3.55 -1.94
C THR A 111 -2.60 4.16 -2.56
N TYR A 112 -2.72 5.26 -3.29
CA TYR A 112 -1.55 5.97 -3.82
C TYR A 112 -0.63 6.44 -2.70
N ASP A 113 -1.16 7.12 -1.69
CA ASP A 113 -0.38 7.62 -0.56
C ASP A 113 0.22 6.48 0.27
N ALA A 114 -0.50 5.38 0.48
CA ALA A 114 0.03 4.17 1.11
C ALA A 114 1.22 3.57 0.35
N MET A 115 1.15 3.53 -0.98
CA MET A 115 2.28 3.09 -1.81
C MET A 115 3.47 4.04 -1.67
N GLN A 116 3.24 5.36 -1.67
CA GLN A 116 4.30 6.36 -1.52
C GLN A 116 5.00 6.24 -0.15
N LEU A 117 4.23 6.05 0.92
CA LEU A 117 4.76 5.79 2.26
C LEU A 117 5.62 4.52 2.29
N ILE A 118 5.16 3.42 1.66
CA ILE A 118 5.95 2.18 1.54
C ILE A 118 7.23 2.40 0.73
N PHE A 119 7.19 3.15 -0.37
CA PHE A 119 8.40 3.44 -1.15
C PHE A 119 9.43 4.24 -0.35
N GLN A 120 8.97 5.18 0.48
CA GLN A 120 9.86 5.90 1.38
C GLN A 120 10.46 4.98 2.45
N ALA A 121 9.64 4.09 3.04
CA ALA A 121 10.12 3.08 3.99
C ALA A 121 11.14 2.12 3.37
N MET A 122 10.90 1.68 2.13
CA MET A 122 11.84 0.86 1.37
C MET A 122 13.16 1.60 1.09
N ALA A 123 13.12 2.90 0.77
CA ALA A 123 14.31 3.69 0.53
C ALA A 123 15.13 3.92 1.80
N GLU A 124 14.46 4.15 2.94
CA GLU A 124 15.09 4.27 4.26
C GLU A 124 15.69 2.95 4.72
N ALA A 125 14.96 1.84 4.56
CA ALA A 125 15.46 0.49 4.83
C ALA A 125 16.74 0.16 4.04
N GLU A 126 16.78 0.51 2.74
CA GLU A 126 18.00 0.33 1.95
C GLU A 126 19.13 1.24 2.42
N LEU A 127 18.84 2.51 2.75
CA LEU A 127 19.84 3.47 3.21
C LEU A 127 20.47 3.05 4.55
N GLU A 128 19.65 2.58 5.49
CA GLU A 128 20.08 2.28 6.86
C GLU A 128 20.61 0.85 7.02
N ASN A 129 19.99 -0.12 6.35
CA ASN A 129 20.29 -1.54 6.53
C ASN A 129 21.04 -2.17 5.33
N GLY A 130 21.09 -1.49 4.18
CA GLY A 130 21.60 -2.07 2.93
C GLY A 130 20.76 -3.23 2.40
N THR A 131 19.52 -3.37 2.90
CA THR A 131 18.59 -4.41 2.48
C THR A 131 17.14 -4.01 2.71
N ILE A 132 16.29 -4.38 1.76
CA ILE A 132 14.84 -4.23 1.85
C ILE A 132 14.24 -5.58 2.23
N SER A 133 13.70 -5.64 3.44
CA SER A 133 13.09 -6.83 4.05
C SER A 133 11.82 -6.43 4.80
N ARG A 134 10.98 -7.40 5.16
CA ARG A 134 9.83 -7.17 6.04
C ARG A 134 10.22 -6.43 7.33
N ASP A 135 11.33 -6.83 7.95
CA ASP A 135 11.82 -6.23 9.20
C ASP A 135 12.26 -4.78 8.99
N SER A 136 13.11 -4.52 7.99
CA SER A 136 13.62 -3.16 7.74
C SER A 136 12.52 -2.19 7.28
N VAL A 137 11.56 -2.67 6.47
CA VAL A 137 10.39 -1.88 6.05
C VAL A 137 9.45 -1.61 7.22
N THR A 138 9.17 -2.62 8.05
CA THR A 138 8.34 -2.43 9.26
C THR A 138 8.94 -1.38 10.19
N ASN A 139 10.25 -1.46 10.44
CA ASN A 139 10.94 -0.52 11.31
C ASN A 139 10.88 0.91 10.75
N ALA A 140 11.18 1.10 9.47
CA ALA A 140 11.12 2.41 8.83
C ALA A 140 9.70 3.01 8.88
N LEU A 141 8.68 2.21 8.58
CA LEU A 141 7.27 2.67 8.62
C LEU A 141 6.86 3.23 9.99
N THR A 142 7.42 2.74 11.10
CA THR A 142 7.06 3.22 12.46
C THR A 142 7.44 4.68 12.73
N ALA A 143 8.44 5.21 12.03
CA ALA A 143 8.93 6.59 12.21
C ALA A 143 8.45 7.53 11.09
N LEU A 144 7.88 6.99 10.02
CA LEU A 144 7.55 7.74 8.83
C LEU A 144 6.17 8.38 8.88
N GLN A 145 6.12 9.60 8.36
CA GLN A 145 4.89 10.27 7.95
C GLN A 145 5.08 10.75 6.52
N TYR A 146 4.03 10.64 5.71
CA TYR A 146 4.02 11.08 4.33
C TYR A 146 2.87 12.08 4.13
N GLU A 147 3.19 13.26 3.61
CA GLU A 147 2.16 14.24 3.23
C GLU A 147 1.67 13.91 1.83
N GLY A 148 0.45 13.38 1.75
CA GLY A 148 -0.14 12.86 0.52
C GLY A 148 -1.41 13.59 0.08
N LEU A 149 -2.11 12.96 -0.86
CA LEU A 149 -3.38 13.42 -1.42
C LEU A 149 -4.54 13.40 -0.40
N VAL A 150 -4.49 12.50 0.58
CA VAL A 150 -5.49 12.38 1.65
C VAL A 150 -5.06 13.08 2.95
N GLY A 151 -3.96 13.85 2.91
CA GLY A 151 -3.31 14.48 4.05
C GLY A 151 -2.12 13.68 4.57
N THR A 152 -1.71 13.92 5.82
CA THR A 152 -0.62 13.18 6.44
C THR A 152 -1.00 11.72 6.72
N VAL A 153 -0.31 10.78 6.08
CA VAL A 153 -0.46 9.34 6.29
C VAL A 153 0.74 8.72 7.02
N TYR A 154 0.48 7.68 7.78
CA TYR A 154 1.45 6.95 8.60
C TYR A 154 0.95 5.53 8.87
N GLN A 155 1.82 4.63 9.32
CA GLN A 155 1.38 3.32 9.80
C GLN A 155 0.63 3.51 11.15
N PRO A 156 -0.68 3.16 11.23
CA PRO A 156 -1.49 3.36 12.43
C PRO A 156 -1.16 2.40 13.58
#